data_AF-A0A811P8Z2-F1
#
_entry.id   AF-A0A811P8Z2-F1
#
_cell.length_a   1.000
_cell.length_b   1.000
_cell.length_c   1.000
_cell.angle_alpha   90.00
_cell.angle_beta   90.00
_cell.angle_gamma   90.00
#
_symmetry.space_group_name_H-M   'P 1'
#
loop_
_entity.id
_entity.type
_entity.pdbx_description
1 polymer ?
#
loop_
_entity_poly.entity_id
_entity_poly.type
_entity_poly.pdbx_seq_one_letter_code
_entity_poly.pdbx_strand_id
1 'polypeptide(L)'
;MANHRAAAALLLIASLFVAVAISRADARPTVRRDAHGQGYLADAEAPKVSNAEPTCDNCGAPEPKTEPPTCSTCESPKPEPESELTCNKVHGVQAGETCCSVGEGAGLTQDQFLGFNPNLCCEKLFVGQWVCLEATSGCHD
;
A
#
# COMPACT_ATOMS: atom_id res chain seq x y z
N MET A 1 50.21 22.62 -22.42
CA MET A 1 49.74 21.22 -22.38
C MET A 1 48.55 21.16 -21.45
N ALA A 2 47.39 21.61 -21.94
CA ALA A 2 46.19 21.66 -21.13
C ALA A 2 45.34 20.40 -21.40
N ASN A 3 44.53 20.07 -20.41
CA ASN A 3 43.13 19.69 -20.53
C ASN A 3 42.68 18.46 -21.35
N HIS A 4 43.55 17.53 -21.77
CA HIS A 4 43.08 16.26 -22.35
C HIS A 4 42.22 15.41 -21.39
N ARG A 5 42.56 15.42 -20.09
CA ARG A 5 41.79 14.72 -19.06
C ARG A 5 40.46 15.41 -18.73
N ALA A 6 40.40 16.73 -18.83
CA ALA A 6 39.19 17.50 -18.59
C ALA A 6 38.20 17.38 -19.77
N ALA A 7 38.72 17.30 -21.00
CA ALA A 7 37.91 17.07 -22.20
C ALA A 7 37.20 15.70 -22.17
N ALA A 8 37.89 14.64 -21.71
CA ALA A 8 37.29 13.32 -21.58
C ALA A 8 36.14 13.28 -20.55
N ALA A 9 36.29 13.96 -19.41
CA ALA A 9 35.24 14.02 -18.39
C ALA A 9 34.01 14.81 -18.85
N LEU A 10 34.21 15.92 -19.59
CA LEU A 10 33.12 16.71 -20.18
C LEU A 10 32.35 15.92 -21.25
N LEU A 11 33.03 15.08 -22.04
CA LEU A 11 32.38 14.21 -23.02
C LEU A 11 31.55 13.09 -22.38
N LEU A 12 32.00 12.52 -21.26
CA LEU A 12 31.24 11.52 -20.50
C LEU A 12 30.00 12.11 -19.82
N ILE A 13 30.10 13.33 -19.29
CA ILE A 13 28.96 14.02 -18.66
C ILE A 13 27.94 14.44 -19.72
N ALA A 14 28.38 14.99 -20.86
CA ALA A 14 27.49 15.35 -21.96
C ALA A 14 26.76 14.13 -22.56
N SER A 15 27.42 12.98 -22.68
CA SER A 15 26.78 11.75 -23.16
C SER A 15 25.77 11.18 -22.17
N LEU A 16 25.96 11.35 -20.86
CA LEU A 16 24.97 10.98 -19.84
C LEU A 16 23.72 11.86 -19.89
N PHE A 17 23.88 13.18 -20.07
CA PHE A 17 22.74 14.10 -20.22
C PHE A 17 21.95 13.87 -21.51
N VAL A 18 22.64 13.56 -22.62
CA VAL A 18 21.98 13.19 -23.87
C VAL A 18 21.20 11.88 -23.70
N ALA A 19 21.73 10.86 -23.00
CA ALA A 19 21.00 9.62 -22.74
C ALA A 19 19.70 9.82 -21.93
N VAL A 20 19.71 10.68 -20.92
CA VAL A 20 18.52 10.98 -20.08
C VAL A 20 17.43 11.74 -20.87
N ALA A 21 17.82 12.60 -21.82
CA ALA A 21 16.88 13.35 -22.65
C ALA A 21 16.18 12.48 -23.70
N ILE A 22 16.84 11.43 -24.21
CA ILE A 22 16.26 10.55 -25.24
C ILE A 22 15.24 9.56 -24.62
N SER A 23 15.36 9.20 -23.34
CA SER A 23 14.41 8.29 -22.66
C SER A 23 13.01 8.86 -22.42
N ARG A 24 12.75 10.14 -22.77
CA ARG A 24 11.44 10.78 -22.55
C ARG A 24 10.63 11.07 -23.82
N ALA A 25 11.08 10.60 -24.98
CA ALA A 25 10.37 10.83 -26.24
C ALA A 25 10.01 9.50 -26.94
N ASP A 26 9.06 8.74 -26.37
CA ASP A 26 8.10 7.92 -27.13
C ASP A 26 7.11 7.22 -26.18
N ALA A 27 6.31 8.00 -25.45
CA ALA A 27 5.02 7.51 -24.99
C ALA A 27 4.00 7.82 -26.10
N ARG A 28 4.12 7.14 -27.24
CA ARG A 28 3.06 7.11 -28.25
C ARG A 28 2.03 6.12 -27.73
N PRO A 29 0.83 6.54 -27.30
CA PRO A 29 -0.17 5.61 -26.81
C PRO A 29 -0.56 4.70 -27.97
N THR A 30 -0.13 3.44 -27.94
CA THR A 30 -0.65 2.42 -28.84
C THR A 30 -2.06 2.11 -28.34
N VAL A 31 -3.03 2.81 -28.90
CA VAL A 31 -4.45 2.42 -28.79
C VAL A 31 -4.55 1.00 -29.33
N ARG A 32 -4.70 0.02 -28.44
CA ARG A 32 -5.17 -1.31 -28.84
C ARG A 32 -6.62 -1.12 -29.29
N ARG A 33 -6.87 -1.34 -30.58
CA ARG A 33 -8.23 -1.46 -31.10
C ARG A 33 -8.70 -2.88 -30.83
N ASP A 34 -9.73 -3.02 -30.01
CA ASP A 34 -10.55 -4.23 -30.02
C ASP A 34 -11.46 -4.22 -31.26
N ALA A 35 -11.94 -5.40 -31.64
CA ALA A 35 -12.67 -5.69 -32.89
C ALA A 35 -13.99 -4.91 -33.10
N HIS A 36 -14.32 -3.96 -32.22
CA HIS A 36 -15.55 -3.17 -32.25
C HIS A 36 -15.37 -1.67 -32.54
N GLY A 37 -14.13 -1.17 -32.69
CA GLY A 37 -13.86 0.05 -33.46
C GLY A 37 -14.46 1.39 -32.99
N GLN A 38 -14.76 1.60 -31.70
CA GLN A 38 -15.26 2.90 -31.20
C GLN A 38 -14.31 3.54 -30.18
N GLY A 39 -13.85 4.76 -30.49
CA GLY A 39 -13.17 5.64 -29.56
C GLY A 39 -14.18 6.58 -28.90
N TYR A 40 -13.96 6.92 -27.63
CA TYR A 40 -14.83 7.84 -26.90
C TYR A 40 -14.02 8.89 -26.13
N LEU A 41 -14.45 10.15 -26.30
CA LEU A 41 -14.04 11.32 -25.54
C LEU A 41 -14.65 11.24 -24.14
N ALA A 42 -13.88 11.59 -23.11
CA ALA A 42 -14.40 11.77 -21.77
C ALA A 42 -15.26 13.03 -21.73
N ASP A 43 -16.48 12.91 -21.20
CA ASP A 43 -17.15 13.91 -20.35
C ASP A 43 -18.37 13.26 -19.68
N ALA A 44 -18.70 13.79 -18.50
CA ALA A 44 -19.56 13.23 -17.47
C ALA A 44 -21.01 12.90 -17.86
N GLU A 45 -21.50 11.74 -17.41
CA GLU A 45 -22.73 11.56 -16.63
C GLU A 45 -22.84 10.06 -16.25
N ALA A 46 -23.06 9.76 -14.96
CA ALA A 46 -23.11 8.39 -14.45
C ALA A 46 -24.34 7.61 -14.97
N PRO A 47 -24.19 6.36 -15.46
CA PRO A 47 -25.32 5.50 -15.72
C PRO A 47 -25.80 4.84 -14.42
N LYS A 48 -26.99 5.23 -13.96
CA LYS A 48 -27.84 4.38 -13.11
C LYS A 48 -28.19 3.12 -13.90
N VAL A 49 -27.76 1.93 -13.49
CA VAL A 49 -28.62 0.74 -13.49
C VAL A 49 -28.18 -0.21 -12.37
N SER A 50 -29.21 -0.58 -11.63
CA SER A 50 -29.33 -1.52 -10.53
C SER A 50 -28.77 -2.92 -10.80
N ASN A 51 -27.91 -3.38 -9.90
CA ASN A 51 -27.85 -4.78 -9.53
C ASN A 51 -28.17 -4.88 -8.03
N ALA A 52 -29.20 -5.64 -7.70
CA ALA A 52 -29.58 -5.96 -6.33
C ALA A 52 -28.55 -6.95 -5.75
N GLU A 53 -27.78 -6.50 -4.76
CA GLU A 53 -26.94 -7.34 -3.91
C GLU A 53 -27.79 -8.05 -2.84
N PRO A 54 -27.35 -9.21 -2.32
CA PRO A 54 -27.98 -9.84 -1.17
C PRO A 54 -27.69 -8.94 0.05
N THR A 55 -28.72 -8.25 0.54
CA THR A 55 -28.60 -7.40 1.73
C THR A 55 -28.34 -8.28 2.94
N CYS A 56 -27.16 -8.13 3.56
CA CYS A 56 -27.02 -8.41 4.98
C CYS A 56 -27.64 -7.22 5.73
N ASP A 57 -28.94 -7.33 6.03
CA ASP A 57 -29.67 -6.38 6.86
C ASP A 57 -29.20 -6.48 8.32
N ASN A 58 -28.03 -5.90 8.60
CA ASN A 58 -27.66 -5.15 9.80
C ASN A 58 -26.13 -5.03 9.90
N CYS A 59 -25.55 -4.20 9.04
CA CYS A 59 -24.30 -3.53 9.37
C CYS A 59 -24.70 -2.13 9.86
N GLY A 60 -24.86 -1.97 11.18
CA GLY A 60 -24.80 -0.65 11.76
C GLY A 60 -23.48 -0.03 11.33
N ALA A 61 -23.53 1.02 10.52
CA ALA A 61 -22.34 1.77 10.15
C ALA A 61 -21.65 2.21 11.45
N PRO A 62 -20.38 1.87 11.69
CA PRO A 62 -19.67 2.43 12.85
C PRO A 62 -19.62 3.95 12.65
N GLU A 63 -20.17 4.69 13.61
CA GLU A 63 -20.09 6.15 13.62
C GLU A 63 -18.62 6.60 13.52
N PRO A 64 -18.32 7.73 12.86
CA PRO A 64 -16.97 8.27 12.80
C PRO A 64 -16.55 8.73 14.20
N LYS A 65 -15.81 7.89 14.91
CA LYS A 65 -15.17 8.25 16.18
C LYS A 65 -14.22 9.41 15.91
N THR A 66 -14.55 10.60 16.41
CA THR A 66 -13.77 11.85 16.26
C THR A 66 -12.65 11.95 17.30
N GLU A 67 -12.25 10.82 17.90
CA GLU A 67 -11.15 10.74 18.85
C GLU A 67 -9.93 10.18 18.11
N PRO A 68 -8.73 10.79 18.22
CA PRO A 68 -7.53 10.23 17.59
C PRO A 68 -7.36 8.77 18.04
N PRO A 69 -7.02 7.83 17.11
CA PRO A 69 -6.86 6.43 17.47
C PRO A 69 -5.77 6.34 18.54
N THR A 70 -6.16 5.97 19.76
CA THR A 70 -5.23 5.74 20.86
C THR A 70 -4.53 4.40 20.61
N CYS A 71 -3.27 4.48 20.18
CA CYS A 71 -2.41 3.34 19.85
C CYS A 71 -1.91 2.64 21.12
N SER A 72 -2.78 2.30 22.06
CA SER A 72 -2.31 1.88 23.38
C SER A 72 -3.32 0.97 24.05
N THR A 73 -3.12 -0.34 23.88
CA THR A 73 -3.41 -1.33 24.91
C THR A 73 -2.85 -2.69 24.45
N CYS A 74 -1.95 -3.27 25.25
CA CYS A 74 -1.42 -4.62 25.05
C CYS A 74 -2.39 -5.74 25.45
N GLU A 75 -3.70 -5.52 25.40
CA GLU A 75 -4.67 -6.57 25.72
C GLU A 75 -4.87 -7.47 24.51
N SER A 76 -4.50 -8.73 24.71
CA SER A 76 -4.84 -9.80 23.79
C SER A 76 -6.36 -9.98 23.81
N PRO A 77 -7.07 -9.82 22.68
CA PRO A 77 -8.49 -10.17 22.62
C PRO A 77 -8.67 -11.64 23.00
N LYS A 78 -9.80 -11.95 23.65
CA LYS A 78 -10.17 -13.32 24.05
C LYS A 78 -10.16 -14.23 22.81
N PRO A 79 -9.58 -15.45 22.88
CA PRO A 79 -9.52 -16.34 21.72
C PRO A 79 -10.94 -16.75 21.29
N GLU A 80 -11.41 -16.13 20.22
CA GLU A 80 -12.40 -16.71 19.30
C GLU A 80 -11.71 -17.84 18.52
N PRO A 81 -12.43 -18.77 17.87
CA PRO A 81 -11.79 -19.83 17.09
C PRO A 81 -10.83 -19.21 16.04
N GLU A 82 -9.54 -19.28 16.33
CA GLU A 82 -8.51 -18.60 15.56
C GLU A 82 -8.33 -19.35 14.25
N SER A 83 -8.88 -18.81 13.16
CA SER A 83 -8.38 -19.13 11.83
C SER A 83 -6.88 -18.89 11.84
N GLU A 84 -6.08 -19.86 11.41
CA GLU A 84 -4.62 -19.70 11.37
C GLU A 84 -4.28 -18.52 10.46
N LEU A 85 -3.66 -17.48 11.01
CA LEU A 85 -3.18 -16.33 10.24
C LEU A 85 -1.80 -16.65 9.66
N THR A 86 -1.72 -16.68 8.33
CA THR A 86 -0.45 -16.71 7.60
C THR A 86 -0.05 -15.30 7.23
N CYS A 87 1.13 -14.85 7.70
CA CYS A 87 1.66 -13.55 7.30
C CYS A 87 2.26 -13.60 5.89
N ASN A 88 1.72 -12.80 4.97
CA ASN A 88 2.14 -12.70 3.58
C ASN A 88 3.17 -11.59 3.35
N LYS A 89 3.13 -10.53 4.17
CA LYS A 89 4.06 -9.40 4.07
C LYS A 89 4.55 -8.99 5.44
N VAL A 90 5.87 -9.01 5.61
CA VAL A 90 6.54 -8.63 6.86
C VAL A 90 7.21 -7.27 6.74
N HIS A 91 7.23 -6.52 7.84
CA HIS A 91 7.95 -5.28 8.00
C HIS A 91 8.82 -5.34 9.25
N GLY A 92 10.07 -4.93 9.12
CA GLY A 92 10.96 -4.73 10.26
C GLY A 92 10.83 -3.29 10.73
N VAL A 93 10.37 -3.10 11.96
CA VAL A 93 10.15 -1.77 12.54
C VAL A 93 11.43 -0.94 12.51
N GLN A 94 11.34 0.30 12.05
CA GLN A 94 12.45 1.25 11.93
C GLN A 94 12.50 2.20 13.13
N ALA A 95 13.62 2.91 13.27
CA ALA A 95 13.77 3.91 14.31
C ALA A 95 12.75 5.04 14.15
N GLY A 96 12.02 5.36 15.24
CA GLY A 96 10.99 6.39 15.26
C GLY A 96 9.60 5.93 14.82
N GLU A 97 9.43 4.67 14.42
CA GLU A 97 8.12 4.11 14.09
C GLU A 97 7.36 3.67 15.36
N THR A 98 6.03 3.75 15.25
CA THR A 98 5.03 3.27 16.22
C THR A 98 4.09 2.29 15.51
N CYS A 99 3.28 1.53 16.25
CA CYS A 99 2.25 0.69 15.63
C CYS A 99 1.35 1.48 14.67
N CYS A 100 0.91 2.68 15.08
CA CYS A 100 0.05 3.51 14.25
C CYS A 100 0.76 3.96 12.98
N SER A 101 1.98 4.48 13.07
CA SER A 101 2.69 4.94 11.87
C SER A 101 3.01 3.80 10.89
N VAL A 102 3.27 2.59 11.40
CA VAL A 102 3.49 1.40 10.55
C VAL A 102 2.19 0.96 9.87
N GLY A 103 1.10 0.86 10.63
CA GLY A 103 -0.22 0.50 10.09
C GLY A 103 -0.71 1.50 9.04
N GLU A 104 -0.68 2.80 9.37
CA GLU A 104 -1.06 3.88 8.45
C GLU A 104 -0.17 3.92 7.20
N GLY A 105 1.15 3.74 7.38
CA GLY A 105 2.09 3.66 6.27
C GLY A 105 1.84 2.47 5.33
N ALA A 106 1.20 1.41 5.83
CA ALA A 106 0.74 0.26 5.06
C ALA A 106 -0.70 0.41 4.53
N GLY A 107 -1.41 1.49 4.85
CA GLY A 107 -2.80 1.71 4.48
C GLY A 107 -3.80 0.88 5.30
N LEU A 108 -3.42 0.44 6.50
CA LEU A 108 -4.25 -0.35 7.41
C LEU A 108 -4.90 0.53 8.47
N THR A 109 -6.10 0.16 8.91
CA THR A 109 -6.63 0.65 10.19
C THR A 109 -5.85 0.03 11.35
N GLN A 110 -5.90 0.67 12.52
CA GLN A 110 -5.26 0.12 13.72
C GLN A 110 -5.78 -1.29 14.05
N ASP A 111 -7.08 -1.52 13.94
CA ASP A 111 -7.70 -2.83 14.20
C ASP A 111 -7.24 -3.90 13.21
N GLN A 112 -7.07 -3.55 11.94
CA GLN A 112 -6.53 -4.47 10.93
C GLN A 112 -5.08 -4.83 11.23
N PHE A 113 -4.24 -3.84 11.52
CA PHE A 113 -2.84 -4.05 11.86
C PHE A 113 -2.69 -4.92 13.12
N LEU A 114 -3.46 -4.65 14.18
CA LEU A 114 -3.46 -5.48 15.39
C LEU A 114 -4.06 -6.87 15.15
N GLY A 115 -5.07 -6.98 14.29
CA GLY A 115 -5.62 -8.27 13.87
C GLY A 115 -4.61 -9.16 13.16
N PHE A 116 -3.70 -8.59 12.36
CA PHE A 116 -2.59 -9.34 11.76
C PHE A 116 -1.47 -9.68 12.75
N ASN A 117 -1.44 -9.02 13.91
CA ASN A 117 -0.38 -9.13 14.91
C ASN A 117 -0.97 -9.33 16.31
N PRO A 118 -1.75 -10.41 16.56
CA PRO A 118 -2.50 -10.57 17.81
C PRO A 118 -1.61 -10.64 19.07
N ASN A 119 -0.33 -10.95 18.91
CA ASN A 119 0.65 -11.02 19.99
C ASN A 119 1.46 -9.72 20.17
N LEU A 120 1.16 -8.67 19.43
CA LEU A 120 1.91 -7.41 19.45
C LEU A 120 1.47 -6.52 20.62
N CYS A 121 2.46 -6.07 21.39
CA CYS A 121 2.28 -5.08 22.45
C CYS A 121 2.95 -3.77 22.00
N CYS A 122 2.16 -2.79 21.60
CA CYS A 122 2.63 -1.56 20.95
C CYS A 122 3.54 -0.70 21.84
N GLU A 123 3.32 -0.76 23.14
CA GLU A 123 4.10 -0.08 24.18
C GLU A 123 5.50 -0.69 24.35
N LYS A 124 5.72 -1.89 23.78
CA LYS A 124 7.00 -2.60 23.81
C LYS A 124 7.60 -2.80 22.41
N LEU A 125 7.10 -2.08 21.41
CA LEU A 125 7.63 -2.12 20.05
C LEU A 125 9.11 -1.72 20.05
N PHE A 126 9.94 -2.46 19.31
CA PHE A 126 11.37 -2.17 19.19
C PHE A 126 11.86 -2.21 17.73
N VAL A 127 12.94 -1.48 17.46
CA VAL A 127 13.56 -1.45 16.13
C VAL A 127 14.05 -2.84 15.74
N GLY A 128 13.69 -3.27 14.54
CA GLY A 128 13.97 -4.61 14.00
C GLY A 128 12.94 -5.67 14.38
N GLN A 129 11.92 -5.34 15.19
CA GLN A 129 10.82 -6.26 15.42
C GLN A 129 10.05 -6.50 14.10
N TRP A 130 9.80 -7.76 13.79
CA TRP A 130 8.97 -8.13 12.66
C TRP A 130 7.49 -7.98 13.01
N VAL A 131 6.76 -7.27 12.17
CA VAL A 131 5.31 -7.14 12.20
C VAL A 131 4.73 -7.50 10.84
N CYS A 132 3.51 -8.02 10.84
CA CYS A 132 2.79 -8.38 9.65
C CYS A 132 1.98 -7.19 9.11
N LEU A 133 2.06 -6.96 7.80
CA LEU A 133 1.32 -5.92 7.09
C LEU A 133 0.21 -6.49 6.19
N GLU A 134 0.22 -7.80 5.97
CA GLU A 134 -0.77 -8.49 5.14
C GLU A 134 -0.83 -9.95 5.60
N ALA A 135 -2.02 -10.44 5.92
CA ALA A 135 -2.22 -11.83 6.34
C ALA A 135 -3.42 -12.48 5.65
N THR A 136 -3.33 -13.78 5.43
CA THR A 136 -4.45 -14.62 4.99
C THR A 136 -4.90 -15.49 6.15
N SER A 137 -6.21 -15.58 6.39
CA SER A 137 -6.78 -16.57 7.31
C SER A 137 -7.00 -17.90 6.59
N GLY A 138 -6.47 -18.98 7.16
CA GLY A 138 -6.78 -20.35 6.75
C GLY A 138 -7.93 -20.92 7.61
N CYS A 139 -8.87 -21.61 6.97
CA CYS A 139 -9.73 -22.54 7.67
C CYS A 139 -8.98 -23.88 7.76
N HIS A 140 -8.79 -24.40 8.98
CA HIS A 140 -8.28 -25.75 9.15
C HIS A 140 -9.48 -26.71 9.07
N ASP A 141 -9.54 -27.53 8.02
CA ASP A 141 -10.51 -28.62 7.88
C ASP A 141 -10.23 -29.77 8.87
#